data_AF-A0AAV1I6C3-F1
#
_entry.id   AF-A0AAV1I6C3-F1
#
_cell.length_a   1.000
_cell.length_b   1.000
_cell.length_c   1.000
_cell.angle_alpha   90.00
_cell.angle_beta   90.00
_cell.angle_gamma   90.00
#
_symmetry.space_group_name_H-M   'P 1'
#
loop_
_entity.id
_entity.type
_entity.pdbx_description
1 polymer ?
#
loop_
_entity_poly.entity_id
_entity_poly.type
_entity_poly.pdbx_seq_one_letter_code
_entity_poly.pdbx_strand_id
1 'polypeptide(L)'
;MALAKFLKETYGKQSVLDAIKGGGWKAFLDGTLAQATLVHGPNATFVGMDALGNKYYERMTEQYGRHRWVVFGDLSRSASGQEPSTVTPEWHGWLHCITDSNPANTDVQLPIYHRPHHRNYTGSPMSYAPKGAWQNPQKRTWRKVQYWQPNQ
;
A
#
# COMPACT_ATOMS: atom_id res chain seq x y z
N MET A 1 8.59 -21.65 -16.54
CA MET A 1 7.31 -21.11 -17.09
C MET A 1 6.46 -20.38 -16.05
N ALA A 2 6.32 -20.89 -14.81
CA ALA A 2 5.54 -20.25 -13.75
C ALA A 2 5.99 -18.82 -13.39
N LEU A 3 7.30 -18.59 -13.28
CA LEU A 3 7.85 -17.25 -12.95
C LEU A 3 7.54 -16.19 -14.03
N ALA A 4 7.68 -16.56 -15.31
CA ALA A 4 7.38 -15.65 -16.42
C ALA A 4 5.89 -15.29 -16.46
N LYS A 5 5.01 -16.25 -16.17
CA LYS A 5 3.56 -16.03 -16.05
C LYS A 5 3.26 -15.08 -14.88
N PHE A 6 3.83 -15.35 -13.71
CA PHE A 6 3.69 -14.51 -12.52
C PHE A 6 4.14 -13.06 -12.78
N LEU A 7 5.33 -12.85 -13.37
CA LEU A 7 5.83 -11.50 -13.65
C LEU A 7 4.92 -10.75 -14.64
N LYS A 8 4.40 -11.43 -15.66
CA LYS A 8 3.44 -10.81 -16.59
C LYS A 8 2.16 -10.39 -15.90
N GLU A 9 1.59 -11.25 -15.03
CA GLU A 9 0.38 -10.95 -14.25
C GLU A 9 0.63 -9.82 -13.22
N THR A 10 1.78 -9.85 -12.54
CA THR A 10 2.17 -8.89 -11.51
C THR A 10 2.47 -7.51 -12.08
N TYR A 11 3.01 -7.40 -13.29
CA TYR A 11 3.26 -6.09 -13.92
C TYR A 11 2.20 -5.72 -14.97
N GLY A 12 1.24 -6.60 -15.25
CA GLY A 12 0.18 -6.36 -16.25
C GLY A 12 0.70 -6.21 -17.67
N LYS A 13 1.82 -6.86 -18.03
CA LYS A 13 2.48 -6.72 -19.33
C LYS A 13 2.49 -8.01 -20.13
N GLN A 14 2.33 -7.90 -21.45
CA GLN A 14 2.25 -9.06 -22.36
C GLN A 14 3.61 -9.75 -22.55
N SER A 15 4.72 -9.01 -22.46
CA SER A 15 6.08 -9.52 -22.62
C SER A 15 6.86 -9.54 -21.29
N VAL A 16 7.71 -10.56 -21.11
CA VAL A 16 8.56 -10.69 -19.92
C VAL A 16 9.62 -9.59 -19.88
N LEU A 17 10.18 -9.24 -21.04
CA LEU A 17 11.17 -8.17 -21.17
C LEU A 17 10.59 -6.83 -20.73
N ASP A 18 9.34 -6.53 -21.10
CA ASP A 18 8.70 -5.30 -20.67
C ASP A 18 8.36 -5.33 -19.19
N ALA A 19 8.03 -6.48 -18.62
CA ALA A 19 7.82 -6.65 -17.17
C ALA A 19 9.12 -6.40 -16.39
N ILE A 20 10.25 -6.95 -16.89
CA ILE A 20 11.59 -6.70 -16.33
C ILE A 20 11.91 -5.20 -16.43
N LYS A 21 11.80 -4.59 -17.61
CA LYS A 21 12.03 -3.15 -17.80
C LYS A 21 11.08 -2.26 -17.00
N GLY A 22 9.84 -2.73 -16.77
CA GLY A 22 8.77 -2.01 -16.09
C GLY A 22 8.87 -1.95 -14.57
N GLY A 23 9.88 -2.59 -13.99
CA GLY A 23 10.08 -2.60 -12.54
C GLY A 23 10.57 -3.95 -12.00
N GLY A 24 10.44 -5.03 -12.78
CA GLY A 24 10.95 -6.34 -12.38
C GLY A 24 12.48 -6.37 -12.19
N TRP A 25 13.22 -5.50 -12.89
CA TRP A 25 14.67 -5.36 -12.69
C TRP A 25 15.04 -4.88 -11.28
N LYS A 26 14.14 -4.15 -10.60
CA LYS A 26 14.37 -3.71 -9.21
C LYS A 26 14.42 -4.89 -8.24
N ALA A 27 13.82 -6.03 -8.58
CA ALA A 27 13.93 -7.24 -7.76
C ALA A 27 15.39 -7.72 -7.63
N PHE A 28 16.25 -7.41 -8.60
CA PHE A 28 17.68 -7.73 -8.48
C PHE A 28 18.44 -6.81 -7.52
N LEU A 29 17.92 -5.61 -7.25
CA LEU A 29 18.52 -4.63 -6.35
C LEU A 29 17.89 -4.63 -4.96
N ASP A 30 16.64 -5.11 -4.84
CA ASP A 30 15.93 -5.25 -3.58
C ASP A 30 15.62 -6.72 -3.30
N GLY A 31 16.33 -7.26 -2.31
CA GLY A 31 16.19 -8.65 -1.87
C GLY A 31 14.77 -8.99 -1.39
N THR A 32 14.05 -8.01 -0.81
CA THR A 32 12.69 -8.23 -0.32
C THR A 32 11.72 -8.41 -1.48
N LEU A 33 11.85 -7.57 -2.51
CA LEU A 33 11.08 -7.69 -3.74
C LEU A 33 11.42 -8.97 -4.49
N ALA A 34 12.70 -9.36 -4.56
CA ALA A 34 13.12 -10.67 -5.08
C ALA A 34 12.47 -11.81 -4.31
N GLN A 35 12.43 -11.76 -2.99
CA GLN A 35 11.81 -12.81 -2.20
C GLN A 35 10.31 -12.93 -2.51
N ALA A 36 9.58 -11.81 -2.53
CA ALA A 36 8.15 -11.81 -2.82
C ALA A 36 7.82 -12.27 -4.26
N THR A 37 8.64 -11.89 -5.25
CA THR A 37 8.33 -12.11 -6.67
C THR A 37 9.01 -13.33 -7.29
N LEU A 38 10.27 -13.59 -6.96
CA LEU A 38 11.08 -14.68 -7.54
C LEU A 38 10.98 -15.97 -6.73
N VAL A 39 10.90 -15.88 -5.40
CA VAL A 39 10.86 -17.06 -4.51
C VAL A 39 9.44 -17.51 -4.23
N HIS A 40 8.59 -16.59 -3.76
CA HIS A 40 7.21 -16.89 -3.38
C HIS A 40 6.22 -16.81 -4.55
N GLY A 41 6.49 -15.95 -5.52
CA GLY A 41 5.63 -15.74 -6.69
C GLY A 41 5.35 -17.00 -7.53
N PRO A 42 6.35 -17.86 -7.84
CA PRO A 42 6.10 -19.09 -8.57
C PRO A 42 5.13 -20.01 -7.79
N ASN A 43 3.98 -20.31 -8.41
CA ASN A 43 2.86 -21.10 -7.85
C ASN A 43 1.98 -20.38 -6.82
N ALA A 44 2.10 -19.06 -6.69
CA ALA A 44 1.14 -18.26 -5.95
C ALA A 44 -0.18 -18.12 -6.73
N THR A 45 -1.31 -18.12 -6.03
CA THR A 45 -2.60 -17.77 -6.61
C THR A 45 -2.82 -16.26 -6.47
N PHE A 46 -3.10 -15.60 -7.58
CA PHE A 46 -3.49 -14.19 -7.58
C PHE A 46 -4.91 -14.05 -7.04
N VAL A 47 -5.08 -13.27 -5.97
CA VAL A 47 -6.37 -13.09 -5.28
C VAL A 47 -7.07 -11.82 -5.77
N GLY A 48 -6.33 -10.73 -5.91
CA GLY A 48 -6.89 -9.47 -6.38
C GLY A 48 -5.91 -8.30 -6.35
N MET A 49 -6.40 -7.14 -6.75
CA MET A 49 -5.65 -5.88 -6.82
C MET A 49 -6.49 -4.77 -6.20
N ASP A 50 -5.86 -3.89 -5.43
CA ASP A 50 -6.54 -2.71 -4.87
C ASP A 50 -6.48 -1.49 -5.79
N ALA A 51 -7.20 -0.43 -5.42
CA ALA A 51 -7.25 0.82 -6.16
C ALA A 51 -5.89 1.56 -6.22
N LEU A 52 -4.96 1.26 -5.31
CA LEU A 52 -3.62 1.84 -5.29
C LEU A 52 -2.62 1.02 -6.10
N GLY A 53 -3.07 -0.11 -6.66
CA GLY A 53 -2.31 -0.98 -7.53
C GLY A 53 -1.46 -2.02 -6.81
N ASN A 54 -1.67 -2.23 -5.52
CA ASN A 54 -1.08 -3.35 -4.79
C ASN A 54 -1.77 -4.65 -5.20
N LYS A 55 -0.98 -5.71 -5.33
CA LYS A 55 -1.44 -7.03 -5.76
C LYS A 55 -1.29 -8.03 -4.65
N TYR A 56 -2.35 -8.78 -4.40
CA TYR A 56 -2.46 -9.71 -3.28
C TYR A 56 -2.40 -11.15 -3.77
N TYR A 57 -1.60 -11.96 -3.08
CA TYR A 57 -1.31 -13.33 -3.45
C TYR A 57 -1.49 -14.26 -2.25
N GLU A 58 -1.90 -15.49 -2.54
CA GLU A 58 -2.08 -16.54 -1.55
C GLU A 58 -1.39 -17.83 -2.00
N ARG A 59 -0.92 -18.61 -1.01
CA ARG A 59 -0.35 -19.93 -1.19
C ARG A 59 -0.51 -20.75 0.09
N MET A 60 -1.58 -21.55 0.15
CA MET A 60 -1.90 -22.40 1.30
C MET A 60 -0.89 -23.53 1.58
N THR A 61 0.02 -23.82 0.65
CA THR A 61 1.09 -24.81 0.84
C THR A 61 2.27 -24.29 1.64
N GLU A 62 2.35 -22.97 1.89
CA GLU A 62 3.40 -22.38 2.71
C GLU A 62 3.08 -22.41 4.21
N GLN A 63 4.11 -22.15 5.00
CA GLN A 63 3.99 -22.03 6.45
C GLN A 63 2.93 -20.99 6.83
N TYR A 64 2.17 -21.31 7.88
CA TYR A 64 1.22 -20.36 8.47
C TYR A 64 1.90 -19.02 8.79
N GLY A 65 1.23 -17.91 8.46
CA GLY A 65 1.78 -16.55 8.51
C GLY A 65 2.55 -16.08 7.26
N ARG A 66 2.97 -16.97 6.35
CA ARG A 66 3.64 -16.61 5.07
C ARG A 66 2.79 -16.90 3.84
N HIS A 67 1.71 -17.64 4.01
CA HIS A 67 0.77 -18.03 2.97
C HIS A 67 0.04 -16.87 2.29
N ARG A 68 0.00 -15.66 2.86
CA ARG A 68 -0.59 -14.45 2.24
C ARG A 68 0.45 -13.35 2.21
N TRP A 69 0.60 -12.67 1.07
CA TRP A 69 1.47 -11.51 0.96
C TRP A 69 0.99 -10.54 -0.11
N VAL A 70 1.61 -9.36 -0.10
CA VAL A 70 1.32 -8.27 -1.02
C VAL A 70 2.56 -7.91 -1.82
N VAL A 71 2.37 -7.62 -3.10
CA VAL A 71 3.37 -6.97 -3.96
C VAL A 71 2.87 -5.54 -4.22
N PHE A 72 3.61 -4.56 -3.71
CA PHE A 72 3.24 -3.15 -3.79
C PHE A 72 3.33 -2.62 -5.21
N GLY A 73 2.35 -1.80 -5.61
CA GLY A 73 2.27 -1.23 -6.95
C GLY A 73 3.27 -0.10 -7.20
N ASP A 74 3.43 0.81 -6.24
CA ASP A 74 4.31 1.98 -6.35
C ASP A 74 5.71 1.71 -5.77
N LEU A 75 6.57 1.10 -6.59
CA LEU A 75 7.98 0.83 -6.24
C LEU A 75 8.91 2.05 -6.40
N SER A 76 8.39 3.27 -6.58
CA SER A 76 9.19 4.43 -6.97
C SER A 76 9.61 5.36 -5.83
N ARG A 77 8.97 5.25 -4.65
CA ARG A 77 8.99 6.32 -3.65
C ARG A 77 9.78 6.06 -2.36
N SER A 78 10.09 4.82 -2.01
CA SER A 78 10.95 4.48 -0.87
C SER A 78 12.31 3.98 -1.37
N ALA A 79 13.35 4.04 -0.55
CA ALA A 79 14.65 3.42 -0.87
C ALA A 79 14.51 1.91 -1.15
N SER A 80 13.51 1.25 -0.54
CA SER A 80 13.06 -0.12 -0.85
C SER A 80 11.85 -0.18 -1.78
N GLY A 81 11.30 0.96 -2.20
CA GLY A 81 10.06 1.04 -3.00
C GLY A 81 8.80 0.52 -2.30
N GLN A 82 8.87 0.07 -1.05
CA GLN A 82 7.75 -0.59 -0.36
C GLN A 82 7.25 0.28 0.79
N GLU A 83 5.93 0.49 0.85
CA GLU A 83 5.27 1.30 1.86
C GLU A 83 4.06 0.53 2.44
N PRO A 84 4.22 -0.13 3.61
CA PRO A 84 3.18 -0.99 4.18
C PRO A 84 1.85 -0.29 4.44
N SER A 85 1.88 1.02 4.73
CA SER A 85 0.67 1.81 4.96
C SER A 85 -0.19 2.03 3.71
N THR A 86 0.29 1.63 2.53
CA THR A 86 -0.50 1.68 1.29
C THR A 86 -1.56 0.58 1.20
N VAL A 87 -1.48 -0.48 2.01
CA VAL A 87 -2.51 -1.53 2.05
C VAL A 87 -3.83 -0.89 2.47
N THR A 88 -4.85 -1.05 1.62
CA THR A 88 -6.18 -0.49 1.87
C THR A 88 -6.88 -1.20 3.04
N PRO A 89 -7.81 -0.54 3.76
CA PRO A 89 -8.46 -1.12 4.94
C PRO A 89 -9.19 -2.44 4.65
N GLU A 90 -9.77 -2.56 3.46
CA GLU A 90 -10.49 -3.75 3.01
C GLU A 90 -9.57 -4.97 2.89
N TRP A 91 -8.36 -4.76 2.37
CA TRP A 91 -7.36 -5.81 2.21
C TRP A 91 -6.53 -6.06 3.47
N HIS A 92 -6.44 -5.07 4.37
CA HIS A 92 -5.69 -5.18 5.63
C HIS A 92 -6.20 -6.34 6.51
N GLY A 93 -7.52 -6.50 6.64
CA GLY A 93 -8.11 -7.59 7.44
C GLY A 93 -7.74 -8.97 6.91
N TRP A 94 -7.80 -9.16 5.59
CA TRP A 94 -7.47 -10.42 4.92
C TRP A 94 -5.96 -10.74 5.00
N LEU A 95 -5.12 -9.73 4.76
CA LEU A 95 -3.66 -9.86 4.79
C LEU A 95 -3.15 -10.25 6.18
N HIS A 96 -3.74 -9.65 7.22
CA HIS A 96 -3.38 -9.93 8.62
C HIS A 96 -4.10 -11.14 9.23
N CYS A 97 -4.78 -11.95 8.40
CA CYS A 97 -5.51 -13.15 8.86
C CYS A 97 -6.54 -12.84 9.96
N ILE A 98 -7.10 -11.63 9.97
CA ILE A 98 -8.19 -11.24 10.88
C ILE A 98 -9.51 -11.82 10.37
N THR A 99 -9.67 -11.85 9.05
CA THR A 99 -10.82 -12.44 8.35
C THR A 99 -10.34 -13.22 7.13
N ASP A 100 -11.09 -14.26 6.76
CA ASP A 100 -10.88 -14.99 5.50
C ASP A 100 -11.64 -14.37 4.33
N SER A 101 -12.58 -13.45 4.60
CA SER A 101 -13.25 -12.67 3.56
C SER A 101 -12.26 -11.72 2.89
N ASN A 102 -12.14 -11.80 1.57
CA ASN A 102 -11.41 -10.80 0.80
C ASN A 102 -12.39 -9.85 0.08
N PRO A 103 -11.93 -8.63 -0.30
CA PRO A 103 -12.77 -7.65 -1.00
C PRO A 103 -13.16 -8.10 -2.42
N ALA A 104 -12.46 -9.09 -2.98
CA ALA A 104 -12.80 -9.65 -4.29
C ALA A 104 -14.03 -10.58 -4.25
N ASN A 105 -14.28 -11.22 -3.11
CA ASN A 105 -15.37 -12.19 -2.89
C ASN A 105 -16.51 -11.61 -2.05
N THR A 106 -16.29 -10.50 -1.36
CA THR A 106 -17.25 -9.88 -0.44
C THR A 106 -17.46 -8.42 -0.80
N ASP A 107 -18.71 -8.05 -1.05
CA ASP A 107 -19.07 -6.66 -1.34
C ASP A 107 -19.05 -5.85 -0.03
N VAL A 108 -18.10 -4.92 0.09
CA VAL A 108 -17.92 -4.10 1.29
C VAL A 108 -18.76 -2.83 1.14
N GLN A 109 -19.84 -2.74 1.90
CA GLN A 109 -20.66 -1.52 1.92
C GLN A 109 -19.93 -0.41 2.69
N LEU A 110 -19.53 0.64 1.96
CA LEU A 110 -18.84 1.79 2.52
C LEU A 110 -19.83 2.81 3.09
N PRO A 111 -19.59 3.37 4.30
CA PRO A 111 -20.43 4.40 4.85
C PRO A 111 -20.26 5.74 4.11
N ILE A 112 -21.25 6.64 4.23
CA ILE A 112 -21.27 7.96 3.54
C ILE A 112 -20.04 8.82 3.87
N TYR A 113 -19.48 8.67 5.07
CA TYR A 113 -18.29 9.42 5.52
C TYR A 113 -16.97 8.76 5.14
N HIS A 114 -16.99 7.66 4.37
CA HIS A 114 -15.79 6.97 3.93
C HIS A 114 -14.90 7.91 3.11
N ARG A 115 -13.59 7.84 3.36
CA ARG A 115 -12.58 8.62 2.64
C ARG A 115 -11.68 7.68 1.84
N PRO A 116 -11.24 8.10 0.65
CA PRO A 116 -10.23 7.35 -0.10
C PRO A 116 -9.00 7.07 0.77
N HIS A 117 -8.49 5.84 0.67
CA HIS A 117 -7.28 5.46 1.40
C HIS A 117 -6.07 6.23 0.87
N HIS A 118 -5.24 6.68 1.79
CA HIS A 118 -3.96 7.30 1.49
C HIS A 118 -2.89 6.70 2.39
N ARG A 119 -1.68 6.62 1.86
CA ARG A 119 -0.52 6.15 2.63
C ARG A 119 -0.20 7.09 3.79
N ASN A 120 0.67 6.63 4.68
CA ASN A 120 1.27 7.47 5.69
C ASN A 120 2.19 8.53 5.06
N TYR A 121 2.00 9.79 5.46
CA TYR A 121 2.77 10.93 4.99
C TYR A 121 3.80 11.44 6.00
N THR A 122 4.03 10.72 7.11
CA THR A 122 5.06 11.06 8.10
C THR A 122 6.41 11.31 7.42
N GLY A 123 7.11 12.37 7.84
CA GLY A 123 8.40 12.77 7.28
C GLY A 123 8.33 13.40 5.89
N SER A 124 7.14 13.55 5.30
CA SER A 124 6.94 14.26 4.03
C SER A 124 6.35 15.66 4.23
N PRO A 125 6.41 16.54 3.21
CA PRO A 125 5.75 17.86 3.26
C PRO A 125 4.24 17.80 3.47
N MET A 126 3.60 16.66 3.17
CA MET A 126 2.16 16.43 3.36
C MET A 126 1.82 15.80 4.73
N SER A 127 2.79 15.76 5.65
CA SER A 127 2.56 15.25 7.00
C SER A 127 1.52 16.06 7.76
N TYR A 128 0.78 15.38 8.64
CA TYR A 128 -0.19 16.04 9.50
C TYR A 128 0.50 16.92 10.54
N ALA A 129 0.10 18.19 10.62
CA ALA A 129 0.54 19.12 11.65
C ALA A 129 -0.64 19.47 12.58
N PRO A 130 -0.49 19.35 13.91
CA PRO A 130 -1.57 19.68 14.84
C PRO A 130 -1.93 21.17 14.76
N LYS A 131 -3.15 21.53 15.18
CA LYS A 131 -3.69 22.89 15.03
C LYS A 131 -2.89 24.00 15.74
N GLY A 132 -2.06 23.66 16.72
CA GLY A 132 -1.17 24.60 17.41
C GLY A 132 0.27 24.63 16.86
N ALA A 133 0.62 23.70 15.95
CA ALA A 133 1.97 23.63 15.41
C ALA A 133 2.31 24.88 14.60
N TRP A 134 3.59 25.25 14.64
CA TRP A 134 4.12 26.33 13.82
C TRP A 134 3.99 26.05 12.32
N GLN A 135 4.19 24.80 11.90
CA GLN A 135 4.15 24.36 10.51
C GLN A 135 2.73 24.33 9.92
N ASN A 136 1.69 24.40 10.74
CA ASN A 136 0.31 24.33 10.25
C ASN A 136 -0.12 25.70 9.70
N PRO A 137 -0.48 25.80 8.40
CA PRO A 137 -0.91 27.07 7.80
C PRO A 137 -2.23 27.59 8.41
N GLN A 138 -3.08 26.70 8.93
CA GLN A 138 -4.33 27.03 9.61
C GLN A 138 -4.16 26.98 11.14
N LYS A 139 -3.09 27.60 11.64
CA LYS A 139 -2.77 27.61 13.07
C LYS A 139 -3.91 28.22 13.88
N ARG A 140 -4.53 27.40 14.73
CA ARG A 140 -5.58 27.80 15.66
C ARG A 140 -4.97 28.42 16.90
N THR A 141 -5.61 29.49 17.37
CA THR A 141 -5.35 30.05 18.70
C THR A 141 -6.35 29.50 19.72
N TRP A 142 -5.87 29.19 20.93
CA TRP A 142 -6.67 28.61 22.03
C TRP A 142 -7.02 29.64 23.11
N ARG A 143 -6.85 30.94 22.82
CA ARG A 143 -7.18 32.02 23.75
C ARG A 143 -8.69 31.99 24.00
N LYS A 144 -9.08 31.93 25.27
CA LYS A 144 -10.48 31.99 25.70
C LYS A 144 -10.98 33.42 25.91
N VAL A 145 -10.04 34.34 26.11
CA VAL A 145 -10.30 35.77 26.33
C VAL A 145 -9.78 36.57 25.16
N GLN A 146 -10.48 37.66 24.84
CA GLN A 146 -10.04 38.64 23.87
C GLN A 146 -9.35 39.80 24.60
N TYR A 147 -8.23 40.27 24.06
CA TYR A 147 -7.57 41.46 24.57
C TYR A 147 -8.22 42.68 23.94
N TRP A 148 -8.34 43.75 24.72
CA TRP A 148 -8.72 45.04 24.18
C TRP A 148 -7.67 45.49 23.14
N GLN A 149 -8.12 45.87 21.95
CA GLN A 149 -7.27 46.40 20.89
C GLN A 149 -7.54 47.90 20.75
N PRO A 150 -6.59 48.78 21.13
CA PRO A 150 -6.85 50.21 21.30
C PRO A 150 -7.40 50.94 20.08
N ASN A 151 -7.00 50.52 18.88
CA ASN A 151 -7.16 51.28 17.64
C ASN A 151 -7.73 50.40 16.50
N GLN A 152 -8.57 49.41 16.83
CA GLN A 152 -9.40 48.73 15.83
C GLN A 152 -10.72 49.47 15.63
#